data_AF-A0A7V9TGF6-F1
#
_entry.id   AF-A0A7V9TGF6-F1
#
_cell.length_a   1.000
_cell.length_b   1.000
_cell.length_c   1.000
_cell.angle_alpha   90.00
_cell.angle_beta   90.00
_cell.angle_gamma   90.00
#
_symmetry.space_group_name_H-M   'P 1'
#
loop_
_entity.id
_entity.type
_entity.pdbx_description
1 polymer ?
#
loop_
_entity_poly.entity_id
_entity_poly.type
_entity_poly.pdbx_seq_one_letter_code
_entity_poly.pdbx_strand_id
1 'polypeptide(L)' 'LGILVYRREVSLDLVDEMFGGTVVLAWERLGPFIARYRQRTGNPETFEWFQWLAERLQEHRAKTSTAPAYHLHRDWKP' A
#
# COMPACT_ATOMS: atom_id res chain seq x y z
N LEU A 1 3.93 -5.32 6.22
CA LEU A 1 3.98 -5.43 4.74
C LEU A 1 5.04 -4.53 4.12
N GLY A 2 5.08 -3.22 4.42
CA GLY A 2 6.05 -2.30 3.77
C GLY A 2 7.52 -2.76 3.84
N ILE A 3 7.98 -3.16 5.04
CA ILE A 3 9.34 -3.68 5.21
C ILE A 3 9.61 -4.98 4.44
N LEU A 4 8.59 -5.83 4.26
CA LEU A 4 8.72 -7.09 3.51
C LEU A 4 8.87 -6.81 2.01
N VAL A 5 8.12 -5.84 1.50
CA VAL A 5 8.26 -5.37 0.11
C VAL A 5 9.64 -4.74 -0.10
N TYR A 6 10.08 -3.88 0.82
CA TYR A 6 11.40 -3.26 0.76
C TYR A 6 12.54 -4.31 0.76
N ARG A 7 12.39 -5.36 1.58
CA ARG A 7 13.34 -6.49 1.64
C ARG A 7 13.20 -7.50 0.51
N ARG A 8 12.22 -7.33 -0.40
CA ARG A 8 11.92 -8.24 -1.52
C ARG A 8 11.47 -9.64 -1.10
N GLU A 9 10.97 -9.77 0.13
CA GLU A 9 10.34 -11.01 0.60
C GLU A 9 8.96 -11.21 -0.04
N VAL A 10 8.31 -10.12 -0.45
CA VAL A 10 7.04 -10.11 -1.17
C VAL A 10 7.12 -9.07 -2.29
N SER A 11 6.55 -9.36 -3.46
CA SER A 11 6.49 -8.37 -4.56
C SER A 11 5.48 -7.26 -4.27
N LEU A 12 5.73 -6.07 -4.82
CA LEU A 12 4.79 -4.96 -4.73
C LEU A 12 3.46 -5.31 -5.43
N ASP A 13 3.52 -6.03 -6.55
CA ASP A 13 2.33 -6.50 -7.30
C ASP A 13 1.43 -7.39 -6.44
N LEU A 14 2.00 -8.36 -5.73
CA LEU A 14 1.20 -9.26 -4.89
C LEU A 14 0.53 -8.49 -3.74
N VAL A 15 1.25 -7.54 -3.13
CA VAL A 15 0.63 -6.69 -2.10
C VAL A 15 -0.44 -5.78 -2.69
N ASP A 16 -0.24 -5.30 -3.93
CA ASP A 16 -1.21 -4.45 -4.61
C ASP A 16 -2.51 -5.19 -4.93
N GLU A 17 -2.40 -6.42 -5.43
CA GLU A 17 -3.52 -7.33 -5.71
C GLU A 17 -4.30 -7.70 -4.43
N MET A 18 -3.60 -7.94 -3.32
CA MET A 18 -4.23 -8.34 -2.06
C MET A 18 -4.82 -7.17 -1.27
N PHE A 19 -4.07 -6.07 -1.13
CA PHE A 19 -4.37 -5.02 -0.15
C PHE A 19 -4.22 -3.59 -0.68
N GLY A 20 -3.76 -3.40 -1.92
CA GLY A 20 -3.28 -2.09 -2.36
C GLY A 20 -4.30 -0.97 -2.23
N GLY A 21 -5.56 -1.24 -2.61
CA GLY A 21 -6.64 -0.25 -2.57
C GLY A 21 -6.98 0.14 -1.13
N THR A 22 -7.00 -0.84 -0.23
CA THR A 22 -7.25 -0.61 1.19
C THR A 22 -6.12 0.16 1.85
N VAL A 23 -4.86 -0.14 1.52
CA VAL A 23 -3.69 0.55 2.07
C VAL A 23 -3.67 2.01 1.65
N VAL A 24 -3.88 2.30 0.35
CA VAL A 24 -3.94 3.68 -0.16
C VAL A 24 -5.08 4.46 0.48
N LEU A 25 -6.30 3.89 0.50
CA LEU A 25 -7.46 4.54 1.12
C LEU A 25 -7.27 4.80 2.62
N ALA A 26 -6.66 3.85 3.33
CA ALA A 26 -6.35 4.00 4.74
C ALA A 26 -5.33 5.13 4.96
N TRP A 27 -4.29 5.23 4.11
CA TRP A 27 -3.29 6.28 4.21
C TRP A 27 -3.85 7.68 3.94
N GLU A 28 -4.76 7.83 2.97
CA GLU A 28 -5.44 9.11 2.71
C GLU A 28 -6.16 9.66 3.96
N ARG A 29 -6.71 8.77 4.78
CA ARG A 29 -7.41 9.15 6.03
C ARG A 29 -6.47 9.32 7.21
N LEU A 30 -5.50 8.41 7.37
CA LEU A 30 -4.62 8.34 8.54
C LEU A 30 -3.40 9.26 8.44
N GLY A 31 -2.90 9.52 7.23
CA GLY A 31 -1.67 10.28 6.98
C GLY A 31 -1.63 11.64 7.67
N PRO A 32 -2.67 12.49 7.55
CA PRO A 32 -2.70 13.79 8.23
C PRO A 32 -2.66 13.68 9.77
N PHE A 33 -3.31 12.66 10.34
CA PHE A 33 -3.28 12.40 11.78
C PHE A 33 -1.89 11.96 12.22
N ILE A 34 -1.28 11.01 11.50
CA ILE A 34 0.05 10.47 11.77
C ILE A 34 1.09 11.60 11.68
N ALA A 35 1.03 12.46 10.67
CA ALA A 35 1.92 13.61 10.53
C ALA A 35 1.89 14.52 11.76
N ARG A 36 0.69 14.88 12.26
CA ARG A 36 0.53 15.66 13.50
C ARG A 36 1.04 14.90 14.73
N TYR A 37 0.81 13.59 14.79
CA TYR A 37 1.30 12.76 15.89
C TYR A 37 2.84 12.76 15.96
N ARG A 38 3.52 12.60 14.82
CA ARG A 38 4.99 12.65 14.74
C ARG A 38 5.54 14.01 15.19
N GLN A 39 4.91 15.10 14.74
CA GLN A 39 5.28 16.45 15.18
C GLN A 39 5.13 16.63 16.70
N ARG A 40 4.04 16.13 17.29
CA ARG A 40 3.75 16.26 18.72
C ARG A 40 4.68 15.41 19.60
N THR A 41 5.08 14.23 19.11
CA THR A 41 5.82 13.24 19.91
C THR A 41 7.32 13.24 19.63
N GLY A 42 7.76 13.88 18.55
CA GLY A 42 9.16 13.85 18.11
C GLY A 42 9.60 12.48 17.58
N ASN A 43 8.66 11.57 17.27
CA ASN A 43 8.95 10.25 16.75
C ASN A 43 8.61 10.16 15.24
N PRO A 44 9.56 10.46 14.33
CA PRO A 44 9.29 10.46 12.89
C PRO A 44 9.04 9.07 12.30
N GLU A 45 9.52 8.00 12.96
CA GLU A 45 9.47 6.61 12.45
C GLU A 45 8.08 5.98 12.62
N THR A 46 7.21 6.59 13.43
CA THR A 46 5.85 6.08 13.70
C THR A 46 5.07 5.90 12.40
N PHE A 47 4.69 4.66 12.04
CA PHE A 47 4.03 4.30 10.77
C PHE A 47 4.87 4.54 9.48
N GLU A 48 6.19 4.69 9.56
CA GLU A 48 7.04 4.95 8.39
C GLU A 48 6.85 3.93 7.25
N TRP A 49 6.82 2.63 7.58
CA TRP A 49 6.70 1.58 6.58
C TRP A 49 5.30 1.49 5.97
N PHE A 50 4.30 1.95 6.72
CA PHE A 50 2.93 2.04 6.22
C PHE A 50 2.82 3.19 5.21
N GLN A 51 3.36 4.36 5.55
CA GLN A 51 3.46 5.49 4.62
C GLN A 51 4.22 5.10 3.35
N TRP A 52 5.43 4.57 3.51
CA TRP A 52 6.28 4.20 2.38
C TRP A 52 5.57 3.22 1.46
N LEU A 53 4.89 2.21 2.01
CA LEU A 53 4.13 1.26 1.23
C LEU A 53 2.96 1.92 0.49
N ALA A 54 2.19 2.78 1.16
CA ALA A 54 1.05 3.46 0.56
C ALA A 54 1.47 4.35 -0.62
N GLU A 55 2.57 5.11 -0.48
CA GLU A 55 3.11 5.94 -1.55
C GLU A 55 3.59 5.11 -2.75
N ARG A 56 4.30 3.99 -2.50
CA ARG A 56 4.73 3.09 -3.58
C ARG A 56 3.54 2.45 -4.31
N LEU A 57 2.49 2.06 -3.58
CA LEU A 57 1.27 1.51 -4.17
C LEU A 57 0.50 2.55 -4.98
N GLN A 58 0.42 3.79 -4.50
CA GLN A 58 -0.21 4.88 -5.24
C GLN A 58 0.51 5.15 -6.56
N GLU A 59 1.85 5.22 -6.54
CA GLU A 59 2.68 5.36 -7.73
C GLU A 59 2.55 4.16 -8.68
N HIS A 60 2.48 2.95 -8.14
CA HIS A 60 2.33 1.72 -8.91
C HIS A 60 0.99 1.69 -9.66
N ARG A 61 -0.12 1.92 -8.95
CA ARG A 61 -1.48 1.96 -9.51
C ARG A 61 -1.67 3.08 -10.53
N ALA A 62 -0.99 4.22 -10.35
CA ALA A 62 -1.05 5.30 -11.34
C ALA A 62 -0.40 4.91 -12.68
N LYS A 63 0.53 3.94 -12.68
CA LYS A 63 1.22 3.43 -13.87
C LYS A 63 0.54 2.18 -14.44
N THR A 64 -0.13 1.41 -13.60
CA THR A 64 -0.73 0.13 -13.95
C THR A 64 -2.23 0.26 -14.06
N SER A 65 -2.76 0.16 -15.28
CA SER A 65 -4.20 0.01 -15.52
C SER A 65 -4.49 -1.45 -15.88
N THR A 66 -4.92 -2.23 -14.90
CA THR A 66 -5.37 -3.62 -15.10
C THR A 66 -6.84 -3.75 -14.73
N ALA A 67 -7.56 -4.61 -15.47
CA ALA A 67 -8.93 -4.94 -15.13
C ALA A 67 -8.99 -5.67 -13.78
N PRO A 68 -10.08 -5.52 -13.01
CA PRO A 68 -10.20 -6.21 -11.72
C PRO A 68 -10.09 -7.73 -11.84
N ALA A 69 -9.53 -8.38 -10.82
CA ALA A 69 -9.31 -9.83 -10.80
C ALA A 69 -10.61 -10.65 -11.06
N TYR A 70 -11.76 -10.18 -10.56
CA TYR A 70 -13.06 -10.85 -10.78
C TYR A 70 -13.53 -10.81 -12.25
N HIS A 71 -12.97 -9.91 -13.06
CA HIS A 71 -13.13 -9.92 -14.50
C HIS A 71 -12.07 -10.79 -15.19
N LEU A 72 -10.79 -10.63 -14.83
CA LEU A 72 -9.67 -11.33 -15.47
C LEU A 72 -9.69 -12.85 -15.28
N HIS A 73 -10.12 -13.31 -14.10
CA HIS A 73 -10.06 -14.71 -13.70
C HIS A 73 -11.46 -15.34 -13.57
N ARG A 74 -12.45 -14.77 -14.24
CA ARG A 74 -13.85 -15.23 -14.18
C ARG A 74 -14.01 -16.73 -14.55
N ASP A 75 -13.10 -17.26 -15.36
CA ASP A 75 -13.12 -18.62 -15.91
C ASP A 75 -12.05 -19.54 -15.26
N TRP A 76 -11.52 -19.18 -14.08
CA TRP A 76 -10.45 -19.92 -13.41
C TRP A 76 -10.85 -21.37 -13.07
N LYS A 77 -9.91 -22.31 -13.27
CA LYS A 77 -10.02 -23.72 -12.89
C LYS A 77 -8.82 -24.11 -12.01
N PRO A 78 -9.02 -24.92 -10.94
CA PRO A 78 -7.98 -25.29 -9.99
C PRO A 78 -6.90 -26.21 -10.58
#